data_AF-A0A9P6SVC7-F1
#
_entry.id   AF-A0A9P6SVC7-F1
#
_cell.length_a   1.000
_cell.length_b   1.000
_cell.length_c   1.000
_cell.angle_alpha   90.00
_cell.angle_beta   90.00
_cell.angle_gamma   90.00
#
_symmetry.space_group_name_H-M   'P 1'
#
loop_
_entity.id
_entity.type
_entity.pdbx_description
1 polymer ?
#
loop_
_entity_poly.entity_id
_entity_poly.type
_entity_poly.pdbx_seq_one_letter_code
_entity_poly.pdbx_strand_id
1 'polypeptide(L)'
;MSAPLIDAIVKAENTEQRQAAADALAAFAKSEGLVKSVAIIESLNPLLENKKSVPHREGALLALGSLATVFGQAAEPFLIPQMPKVFELYSDKMVPVRQAAEVASKAIMGLPTRYAVRLLLPVIFHAIKESKWQSKIGAMDILSGLTFTAPQQIAAALSDIVPVVSEAMWDSKPEVRTQATKTTTDCFNVVGNPDLTSSIPYLVGCINRPEEAAECIHQLAATTFVTTVEEPTLAIMCPLLVRGLAERTPSIQRQTAVIIDNMCKLVENPAHAQQFLPKLLPGLDRMIEIGASPELRGVAERARATLVRVGGGEPGSKDQVVTIAYSVSSTQVLEVLKTKATFVKEDSFSSAVLAYVSTLCAELIASRNFEKDAWVSSISPYLTTLGSDAEVAAFADEFNAYWVDYDAKNALSNAAVADVEEGELLCDCEFSLAYGGMILLNKTRLNLRRGQRYGLCGPNGVGKSTLMRAIAEGQLEGFPSPDELRTVFVEHNLQAEDADLPVLTFIFNDEKIKNLEKKAVVDMLESVGFDKEKQEQAVGSLSGGWKMKLELARAMLMNADILLLDEPTNHLDVANVAWLQNYLTSLTNVTSMIVSHDSGFLDAVCTGIIHYETRKLKKYKGNLSKFVE
;
A
#
# COMPACT_ATOMS: atom_id res chain seq x y z
N MET A 1 18.32 -0.87 -45.99
CA MET A 1 19.70 -0.55 -45.55
C MET A 1 20.11 -1.26 -44.26
N SER A 2 19.21 -1.95 -43.54
CA SER A 2 19.56 -2.78 -42.38
C SER A 2 20.24 -4.11 -42.73
N ALA A 3 19.93 -4.70 -43.90
CA ALA A 3 20.49 -6.00 -44.30
C ALA A 3 22.03 -6.09 -44.32
N PRO A 4 22.78 -5.08 -44.82
CA PRO A 4 24.24 -5.05 -44.71
C PRO A 4 24.76 -5.01 -43.26
N LEU A 5 24.05 -4.34 -42.35
CA LEU A 5 24.42 -4.26 -40.93
C LEU A 5 24.15 -5.57 -40.20
N ILE A 6 23.02 -6.23 -40.52
CA ILE A 6 22.71 -7.57 -40.04
C ILE A 6 23.75 -8.59 -40.56
N ASP A 7 24.14 -8.48 -41.82
CA ASP A 7 25.19 -9.30 -42.42
C ASP A 7 26.56 -9.05 -41.74
N ALA A 8 26.87 -7.80 -41.38
CA ALA A 8 28.07 -7.48 -40.61
C ALA A 8 28.08 -8.11 -39.21
N ILE A 9 26.94 -8.14 -38.53
CA ILE A 9 26.77 -8.84 -37.24
C ILE A 9 27.06 -10.34 -37.41
N VAL A 10 26.51 -10.96 -38.46
CA VAL A 10 26.67 -12.39 -38.71
C VAL A 10 28.10 -12.76 -39.13
N LYS A 11 28.78 -11.89 -39.87
CA LYS A 11 30.15 -12.11 -40.39
C LYS A 11 31.27 -11.77 -39.41
N ALA A 12 30.99 -11.03 -38.34
CA ALA A 12 32.00 -10.65 -37.36
C ALA A 12 32.65 -11.87 -36.70
N GLU A 13 33.98 -11.81 -36.53
CA GLU A 13 34.82 -12.97 -36.15
C GLU A 13 34.72 -13.29 -34.66
N ASN A 14 34.52 -12.27 -33.83
CA ASN A 14 34.46 -12.40 -32.37
C ASN A 14 33.32 -11.57 -31.75
N THR A 15 33.06 -11.79 -30.46
CA THR A 15 31.97 -11.15 -29.72
C THR A 15 32.09 -9.62 -29.66
N GLU A 16 33.30 -9.09 -29.54
CA GLU A 16 33.54 -7.63 -29.50
C GLU A 16 33.17 -6.97 -30.82
N GLN A 17 33.59 -7.56 -31.95
CA GLN A 17 33.21 -7.09 -33.27
C GLN A 17 31.70 -7.24 -33.52
N ARG A 18 31.08 -8.32 -33.01
CA ARG A 18 29.61 -8.50 -33.08
C ARG A 18 28.88 -7.43 -32.29
N GLN A 19 29.35 -7.09 -31.09
CA GLN A 19 28.79 -6.03 -30.27
C GLN A 19 28.89 -4.68 -30.99
N ALA A 20 30.06 -4.34 -31.56
CA ALA A 20 30.23 -3.11 -32.33
C ALA A 20 29.28 -3.03 -33.54
N ALA A 21 29.07 -4.17 -34.24
CA ALA A 21 28.11 -4.24 -35.34
C ALA A 21 26.64 -4.12 -34.88
N ALA A 22 26.31 -4.70 -33.71
CA ALA A 22 25.00 -4.56 -33.07
C ALA A 22 24.71 -3.10 -32.66
N ASP A 23 25.71 -2.42 -32.09
CA ASP A 23 25.61 -1.00 -31.72
C ASP A 23 25.46 -0.11 -32.96
N ALA A 24 26.15 -0.41 -34.05
CA ALA A 24 25.98 0.27 -35.33
C ALA A 24 24.58 0.07 -35.92
N LEU A 25 24.03 -1.15 -35.83
CA LEU A 25 22.65 -1.43 -36.23
C LEU A 25 21.65 -0.64 -35.38
N ALA A 26 21.85 -0.58 -34.06
CA ALA A 26 20.98 0.16 -33.16
C ALA A 26 21.05 1.69 -33.40
N ALA A 27 22.24 2.22 -33.65
CA ALA A 27 22.44 3.63 -34.02
C ALA A 27 21.75 3.97 -35.36
N PHE A 28 21.87 3.08 -36.36
CA PHE A 28 21.15 3.22 -37.62
C PHE A 28 19.63 3.16 -37.41
N ALA A 29 19.13 2.21 -36.62
CA ALA A 29 17.72 2.10 -36.28
C ALA A 29 17.21 3.40 -35.61
N LYS A 30 17.98 3.98 -34.68
CA LYS A 30 17.65 5.27 -34.05
C LYS A 30 17.48 6.38 -35.09
N SER A 31 18.37 6.44 -36.08
CA SER A 31 18.33 7.46 -37.14
C SER A 31 17.12 7.31 -38.07
N GLU A 32 16.61 6.09 -38.26
CA GLU A 32 15.40 5.83 -39.05
C GLU A 32 14.10 6.03 -38.25
N GLY A 33 14.20 6.07 -36.92
CA GLY A 33 13.06 6.13 -36.01
C GLY A 33 12.47 4.76 -35.66
N LEU A 34 11.73 4.70 -34.55
CA LEU A 34 11.23 3.44 -33.99
C LEU A 34 10.24 2.73 -34.93
N VAL A 35 9.34 3.47 -35.59
CA VAL A 35 8.32 2.92 -36.50
C VAL A 35 8.94 2.02 -37.57
N LYS A 36 9.98 2.51 -38.25
CA LYS A 36 10.71 1.75 -39.27
C LYS A 36 11.58 0.64 -38.69
N SER A 37 11.97 0.78 -37.42
CA SER A 37 12.84 -0.16 -36.72
C SER A 37 12.11 -1.39 -36.20
N VAL A 38 10.77 -1.41 -36.16
CA VAL A 38 10.00 -2.62 -35.84
C VAL A 38 10.31 -3.74 -36.83
N ALA A 39 10.39 -3.43 -38.13
CA ALA A 39 10.79 -4.41 -39.14
C ALA A 39 12.23 -4.93 -38.92
N ILE A 40 13.12 -4.11 -38.33
CA ILE A 40 14.47 -4.54 -37.95
C ILE A 40 14.38 -5.55 -36.81
N ILE A 41 13.61 -5.26 -35.75
CA ILE A 41 13.39 -6.17 -34.62
C ILE A 41 12.84 -7.52 -35.12
N GLU A 42 11.80 -7.50 -35.95
CA GLU A 42 11.21 -8.71 -36.53
C GLU A 42 12.20 -9.50 -37.39
N SER A 43 13.06 -8.81 -38.14
CA SER A 43 14.08 -9.45 -38.98
C SER A 43 15.17 -10.20 -38.18
N LEU A 44 15.30 -9.95 -36.88
CA LEU A 44 16.22 -10.69 -36.00
C LEU A 44 15.66 -12.06 -35.59
N ASN A 45 14.34 -12.27 -35.66
CA ASN A 45 13.71 -13.52 -35.20
C ASN A 45 14.22 -14.78 -35.91
N PRO A 46 14.36 -14.80 -37.26
CA PRO A 46 14.97 -15.93 -37.95
C PRO A 46 16.42 -16.22 -37.52
N LEU A 47 17.17 -15.21 -37.08
CA LEU A 47 18.54 -15.36 -36.62
C LEU A 47 18.60 -16.03 -35.25
N LEU A 48 17.70 -15.65 -34.33
CA LEU A 48 17.55 -16.28 -33.01
C LEU A 48 17.20 -17.77 -33.13
N GLU A 49 16.47 -18.16 -34.16
CA GLU A 49 16.06 -19.54 -34.42
C GLU A 49 17.11 -20.39 -35.14
N ASN A 50 18.18 -19.78 -35.66
CA ASN A 50 19.18 -20.49 -36.44
C ASN A 50 20.07 -21.38 -35.55
N LYS A 51 19.62 -22.61 -35.29
CA LYS A 51 20.34 -23.61 -34.49
C LYS A 51 21.73 -23.98 -35.03
N LYS A 52 21.99 -23.73 -36.31
CA LYS A 52 23.26 -24.10 -36.98
C LYS A 52 24.35 -23.04 -36.83
N SER A 53 24.00 -21.79 -36.53
CA SER A 53 24.96 -20.69 -36.54
C SER A 53 24.99 -19.94 -35.22
N VAL A 54 26.13 -20.04 -34.53
CA VAL A 54 26.40 -19.32 -33.27
C VAL A 54 26.42 -17.80 -33.50
N PRO A 55 27.12 -17.27 -34.52
CA PRO A 55 27.12 -15.82 -34.78
C PRO A 55 25.73 -15.23 -35.04
N HIS A 56 24.80 -16.00 -35.63
CA HIS A 56 23.44 -15.52 -35.85
C HIS A 56 22.70 -15.32 -34.52
N ARG A 57 22.72 -16.34 -33.65
CA ARG A 57 21.98 -16.30 -32.37
C ARG A 57 22.60 -15.29 -31.41
N GLU A 58 23.92 -15.33 -31.26
CA GLU A 58 24.67 -14.38 -30.44
C GLU A 58 24.46 -12.95 -30.94
N GLY A 59 24.69 -12.71 -32.24
CA GLY A 59 24.57 -11.39 -32.82
C GLY A 59 23.16 -10.79 -32.74
N ALA A 60 22.12 -11.60 -32.93
CA ALA A 60 20.74 -11.16 -32.78
C ALA A 60 20.39 -10.77 -31.34
N LEU A 61 20.91 -11.49 -30.35
CA LEU A 61 20.74 -11.15 -28.93
C LEU A 61 21.44 -9.83 -28.59
N LEU A 62 22.69 -9.65 -29.04
CA LEU A 62 23.42 -8.39 -28.84
C LEU A 62 22.67 -7.21 -29.49
N ALA A 63 22.16 -7.42 -30.72
CA ALA A 63 21.34 -6.42 -31.40
C ALA A 63 20.07 -6.04 -30.62
N LEU A 64 19.35 -7.02 -30.07
CA LEU A 64 18.18 -6.73 -29.23
C LEU A 64 18.56 -5.92 -27.98
N GLY A 65 19.67 -6.25 -27.32
CA GLY A 65 20.18 -5.48 -26.17
C GLY A 65 20.59 -4.05 -26.53
N SER A 66 21.27 -3.85 -27.66
CA SER A 66 21.65 -2.51 -28.15
C SER A 66 20.41 -1.70 -28.56
N LEU A 67 19.41 -2.33 -29.19
CA LEU A 67 18.14 -1.69 -29.55
C LEU A 67 17.37 -1.24 -28.30
N ALA A 68 17.29 -2.09 -27.26
CA ALA A 68 16.71 -1.74 -25.96
C ALA A 68 17.38 -0.49 -25.38
N THR A 69 18.71 -0.47 -25.36
CA THR A 69 19.50 0.66 -24.82
C THR A 69 19.26 1.97 -25.58
N VAL A 70 19.16 1.89 -26.90
CA VAL A 70 19.07 3.07 -27.78
C VAL A 70 17.67 3.70 -27.78
N PHE A 71 16.62 2.88 -27.79
CA PHE A 71 15.23 3.34 -27.85
C PHE A 71 14.57 3.51 -26.48
N GLY A 72 15.11 2.91 -25.42
CA GLY A 72 14.54 3.02 -24.08
C GLY A 72 13.12 2.45 -24.01
N GLN A 73 12.31 3.04 -23.12
CA GLN A 73 10.93 2.62 -22.84
C GLN A 73 10.04 2.52 -24.08
N ALA A 74 10.24 3.40 -25.07
CA ALA A 74 9.44 3.42 -26.29
C ALA A 74 9.44 2.07 -27.06
N ALA A 75 10.52 1.28 -26.97
CA ALA A 75 10.64 0.01 -27.67
C ALA A 75 10.03 -1.19 -26.94
N GLU A 76 9.60 -1.02 -25.69
CA GLU A 76 9.05 -2.08 -24.84
C GLU A 76 7.88 -2.86 -25.49
N PRO A 77 6.88 -2.24 -26.16
CA PRO A 77 5.80 -2.98 -26.82
C PRO A 77 6.27 -3.97 -27.89
N PHE A 78 7.47 -3.76 -28.44
CA PHE A 78 8.04 -4.55 -29.54
C PHE A 78 9.15 -5.51 -29.08
N LEU A 79 9.82 -5.19 -27.96
CA LEU A 79 10.89 -5.99 -27.38
C LEU A 79 10.40 -7.02 -26.36
N ILE A 80 9.38 -6.70 -25.54
CA ILE A 80 8.78 -7.68 -24.61
C ILE A 80 8.29 -8.94 -25.33
N PRO A 81 7.61 -8.85 -26.49
CA PRO A 81 7.21 -10.05 -27.24
C PRO A 81 8.37 -10.97 -27.66
N GLN A 82 9.61 -10.47 -27.69
CA GLN A 82 10.80 -11.28 -28.01
C GLN A 82 11.35 -12.03 -26.78
N MET A 83 10.94 -11.65 -25.57
CA MET A 83 11.47 -12.21 -24.31
C MET A 83 11.31 -13.73 -24.17
N PRO A 84 10.20 -14.38 -24.58
CA PRO A 84 10.13 -15.84 -24.59
C PRO A 84 11.30 -16.47 -25.34
N LYS A 85 11.68 -15.90 -26.49
CA LYS A 85 12.79 -16.40 -27.30
C LYS A 85 14.15 -16.12 -26.67
N VAL A 86 14.31 -14.95 -26.06
CA VAL A 86 15.53 -14.61 -25.30
C VAL A 86 15.71 -15.59 -24.14
N PHE A 87 14.66 -15.90 -23.39
CA PHE A 87 14.71 -16.88 -22.31
C PHE A 87 15.04 -18.29 -22.80
N GLU A 88 14.50 -18.75 -23.94
CA GLU A 88 14.89 -20.06 -24.50
C GLU A 88 16.41 -20.19 -24.71
N LEU A 89 17.07 -19.09 -25.13
CA LEU A 89 18.50 -19.04 -25.45
C LEU A 89 19.42 -19.02 -24.22
N TYR A 90 18.89 -18.84 -23.01
CA TYR A 90 19.62 -19.16 -21.78
C TYR A 90 20.07 -20.61 -21.73
N SER A 91 19.36 -21.50 -22.43
CA SER A 91 19.67 -22.92 -22.50
C SER A 91 20.50 -23.32 -23.72
N ASP A 92 21.07 -22.36 -24.45
CA ASP A 92 21.92 -22.63 -25.61
C ASP A 92 23.19 -23.42 -25.20
N LYS A 93 23.68 -24.27 -26.09
CA LYS A 93 24.89 -25.08 -25.85
C LYS A 93 26.14 -24.20 -25.74
N MET A 94 26.16 -23.07 -26.45
CA MET A 94 27.33 -22.20 -26.57
C MET A 94 27.32 -21.10 -25.51
N VAL A 95 28.45 -20.96 -24.80
CA VAL A 95 28.63 -19.95 -23.74
C VAL A 95 28.36 -18.52 -24.24
N PRO A 96 28.89 -18.07 -25.41
CA PRO A 96 28.67 -16.70 -25.87
C PRO A 96 27.20 -16.35 -26.10
N VAL A 97 26.41 -17.32 -26.60
CA VAL A 97 24.96 -17.12 -26.82
C VAL A 97 24.23 -16.97 -25.49
N ARG A 98 24.57 -17.80 -24.48
CA ARG A 98 23.96 -17.68 -23.15
C ARG A 98 24.27 -16.34 -22.49
N GLN A 99 25.52 -15.88 -22.59
CA GLN A 99 25.93 -14.57 -22.06
C GLN A 99 25.21 -13.42 -22.78
N ALA A 100 25.11 -13.49 -24.11
CA ALA A 100 24.36 -12.51 -24.88
C ALA A 100 22.87 -12.49 -24.51
N ALA A 101 22.27 -13.65 -24.19
CA ALA A 101 20.88 -13.74 -23.76
C ALA A 101 20.66 -13.09 -22.38
N GLU A 102 21.61 -13.27 -21.46
CA GLU A 102 21.60 -12.61 -20.16
C GLU A 102 21.71 -11.08 -20.28
N VAL A 103 22.62 -10.59 -21.13
CA VAL A 103 22.78 -9.15 -21.36
C VAL A 103 21.52 -8.57 -22.02
N ALA A 104 21.00 -9.23 -23.07
CA ALA A 104 19.82 -8.76 -23.79
C ALA A 104 18.56 -8.74 -22.91
N SER A 105 18.33 -9.80 -22.12
CA SER A 105 17.18 -9.86 -21.21
C SER A 105 17.25 -8.79 -20.12
N LYS A 106 18.42 -8.53 -19.51
CA LYS A 106 18.57 -7.44 -18.53
C LYS A 106 18.34 -6.08 -19.15
N ALA A 107 18.83 -5.85 -20.38
CA ALA A 107 18.59 -4.61 -21.11
C ALA A 107 17.09 -4.42 -21.43
N ILE A 108 16.39 -5.45 -21.91
CA ILE A 108 14.97 -5.38 -22.26
C ILE A 108 14.09 -5.25 -21.01
N MET A 109 14.35 -6.05 -19.98
CA MET A 109 13.55 -6.08 -18.74
C MET A 109 13.88 -4.92 -17.80
N GLY A 110 14.92 -4.14 -18.10
CA GLY A 110 15.22 -2.86 -17.44
C GLY A 110 14.55 -1.65 -18.08
N LEU A 111 13.92 -1.79 -19.26
CA LEU A 111 13.14 -0.71 -19.88
C LEU A 111 11.85 -0.36 -19.11
N PRO A 112 11.02 -1.34 -18.70
CA PRO A 112 9.70 -1.11 -18.17
C PRO A 112 9.68 -0.15 -16.97
N THR A 113 8.68 0.73 -16.93
CA THR A 113 8.44 1.54 -15.73
C THR A 113 8.04 0.64 -14.56
N ARG A 114 8.20 1.10 -13.31
CA ARG A 114 7.78 0.32 -12.13
C ARG A 114 6.31 -0.12 -12.19
N TYR A 115 5.45 0.62 -12.89
CA TYR A 115 4.03 0.31 -13.06
C TYR A 115 3.74 -0.76 -14.12
N ALA A 116 4.73 -1.14 -14.92
CA ALA A 116 4.62 -2.17 -15.95
C ALA A 116 4.87 -3.59 -15.40
N VAL A 117 5.25 -3.75 -14.12
CA VAL A 117 5.62 -5.06 -13.53
C VAL A 117 4.60 -6.15 -13.82
N ARG A 118 3.30 -5.88 -13.65
CA ARG A 118 2.24 -6.86 -13.92
C ARG A 118 2.19 -7.33 -15.38
N LEU A 119 2.62 -6.50 -16.33
CA LEU A 119 2.71 -6.89 -17.74
C LEU A 119 3.88 -7.85 -18.01
N LEU A 120 4.92 -7.78 -17.18
CA LEU A 120 6.10 -8.64 -17.29
C LEU A 120 5.85 -10.02 -16.69
N LEU A 121 5.03 -10.10 -15.64
CA LEU A 121 4.81 -11.33 -14.87
C LEU A 121 4.37 -12.52 -15.74
N PRO A 122 3.42 -12.41 -16.71
CA PRO A 122 3.04 -13.54 -17.54
C PRO A 122 4.22 -14.15 -18.32
N VAL A 123 5.11 -13.30 -18.86
CA VAL A 123 6.29 -13.75 -19.61
C VAL A 123 7.30 -14.43 -18.68
N ILE A 124 7.53 -13.83 -17.50
CA ILE A 124 8.42 -14.39 -16.47
C ILE A 124 7.87 -15.73 -15.96
N PHE A 125 6.59 -15.80 -15.62
CA PHE A 125 5.94 -17.00 -15.09
C PHE A 125 5.97 -18.14 -16.09
N HIS A 126 5.72 -17.87 -17.37
CA HIS A 126 5.84 -18.86 -18.42
C HIS A 126 7.26 -19.42 -18.50
N ALA A 127 8.28 -18.55 -18.43
CA ALA A 127 9.68 -18.96 -18.44
C ALA A 127 10.06 -19.81 -17.20
N ILE A 128 9.54 -19.49 -16.01
CA ILE A 128 9.77 -20.25 -14.78
C ILE A 128 9.14 -21.65 -14.85
N LYS A 129 7.91 -21.75 -15.39
CA LYS A 129 7.16 -23.02 -15.41
C LYS A 129 7.59 -23.96 -16.53
N GLU A 130 7.63 -23.45 -17.76
CA GLU A 130 7.65 -24.29 -18.97
C GLU A 130 9.04 -24.43 -19.61
N SER A 131 10.03 -23.65 -19.17
CA SER A 131 11.34 -23.63 -19.82
C SER A 131 12.37 -24.58 -19.18
N LYS A 132 13.53 -24.73 -19.84
CA LYS A 132 14.67 -25.49 -19.30
C LYS A 132 15.27 -24.78 -18.09
N TRP A 133 15.96 -25.54 -17.26
CA TRP A 133 16.48 -25.09 -15.97
C TRP A 133 17.30 -23.79 -16.02
N GLN A 134 18.12 -23.56 -17.06
CA GLN A 134 18.86 -22.30 -17.21
C GLN A 134 17.95 -21.09 -17.43
N SER A 135 16.91 -21.26 -18.25
CA SER A 135 15.91 -20.24 -18.53
C SER A 135 15.08 -19.93 -17.29
N LYS A 136 14.75 -20.95 -16.48
CA LYS A 136 14.09 -20.77 -15.18
C LYS A 136 14.92 -19.89 -14.25
N ILE A 137 16.23 -20.17 -14.14
CA ILE A 137 17.16 -19.37 -13.33
C ILE A 137 17.20 -17.92 -13.83
N GLY A 138 17.30 -17.72 -15.15
CA GLY A 138 17.29 -16.39 -15.74
C GLY A 138 16.03 -15.59 -15.44
N ALA A 139 14.86 -16.20 -15.61
CA ALA A 139 13.58 -15.56 -15.32
C ALA A 139 13.43 -15.19 -13.83
N MET A 140 13.88 -16.07 -12.94
CA MET A 140 13.90 -15.81 -11.51
C MET A 140 14.91 -14.72 -11.11
N ASP A 141 16.07 -14.63 -11.76
CA ASP A 141 17.03 -13.53 -11.53
C ASP A 141 16.44 -12.17 -11.92
N ILE A 142 15.71 -12.10 -13.05
CA ILE A 142 14.96 -10.90 -13.44
C ILE A 142 13.89 -10.56 -12.41
N LEU A 143 13.12 -11.56 -11.93
CA LEU A 143 12.10 -11.34 -10.91
C LEU A 143 12.71 -10.82 -9.60
N SER A 144 13.83 -11.39 -9.14
CA SER A 144 14.61 -10.85 -8.01
C SER A 144 15.02 -9.40 -8.26
N GLY A 145 15.50 -9.06 -9.45
CA GLY A 145 15.85 -7.68 -9.81
C GLY A 145 14.68 -6.70 -9.62
N LEU A 146 13.47 -7.11 -10.02
CA LEU A 146 12.26 -6.29 -9.86
C LEU A 146 11.90 -6.01 -8.39
N THR A 147 12.31 -6.85 -7.45
CA THR A 147 12.09 -6.61 -6.01
C THR A 147 12.82 -5.35 -5.52
N PHE A 148 13.94 -4.98 -6.16
CA PHE A 148 14.72 -3.80 -5.80
C PHE A 148 14.27 -2.55 -6.57
N THR A 149 13.86 -2.70 -7.83
CA THR A 149 13.47 -1.56 -8.68
C THR A 149 11.99 -1.19 -8.54
N ALA A 150 11.14 -2.13 -8.15
CA ALA A 150 9.69 -1.96 -8.04
C ALA A 150 9.08 -2.75 -6.85
N PRO A 151 9.58 -2.56 -5.60
CA PRO A 151 9.17 -3.35 -4.43
C PRO A 151 7.66 -3.29 -4.16
N GLN A 152 7.04 -2.11 -4.32
CA GLN A 152 5.61 -1.92 -4.07
C GLN A 152 4.75 -2.70 -5.08
N GLN A 153 5.14 -2.70 -6.35
CA GLN A 153 4.41 -3.42 -7.39
C GLN A 153 4.59 -4.92 -7.28
N ILE A 154 5.77 -5.38 -6.85
CA ILE A 154 5.97 -6.79 -6.49
C ILE A 154 5.12 -7.17 -5.29
N ALA A 155 5.06 -6.34 -4.24
CA ALA A 155 4.25 -6.60 -3.04
C ALA A 155 2.77 -6.80 -3.41
N ALA A 156 2.22 -5.91 -4.23
CA ALA A 156 0.85 -6.00 -4.74
C ALA A 156 0.57 -7.23 -5.62
N ALA A 157 1.61 -7.85 -6.18
CA ALA A 157 1.49 -9.04 -7.04
C ALA A 157 1.92 -10.34 -6.33
N LEU A 158 2.20 -10.32 -5.02
CA LEU A 158 2.68 -11.51 -4.31
C LEU A 158 1.67 -12.67 -4.34
N SER A 159 0.38 -12.39 -4.33
CA SER A 159 -0.67 -13.40 -4.45
C SER A 159 -0.54 -14.25 -5.73
N ASP A 160 -0.05 -13.66 -6.81
CA ASP A 160 0.23 -14.31 -8.10
C ASP A 160 1.66 -14.89 -8.17
N ILE A 161 2.64 -14.20 -7.59
CA ILE A 161 4.06 -14.57 -7.64
C ILE A 161 4.35 -15.79 -6.76
N VAL A 162 3.86 -15.79 -5.51
CA VAL A 162 4.19 -16.79 -4.49
C VAL A 162 3.96 -18.22 -4.98
N PRO A 163 2.81 -18.58 -5.60
CA PRO A 163 2.61 -19.93 -6.12
C PRO A 163 3.67 -20.37 -7.15
N VAL A 164 4.10 -19.46 -8.02
CA VAL A 164 5.04 -19.77 -9.12
C VAL A 164 6.45 -20.02 -8.58
N VAL A 165 6.94 -19.14 -7.71
CA VAL A 165 8.29 -19.30 -7.12
C VAL A 165 8.33 -20.44 -6.11
N SER A 166 7.24 -20.68 -5.39
CA SER A 166 7.12 -21.82 -4.46
C SER A 166 7.15 -23.15 -5.19
N GLU A 167 6.51 -23.27 -6.36
CA GLU A 167 6.60 -24.47 -7.19
C GLU A 167 8.03 -24.73 -7.69
N ALA A 168 8.74 -23.67 -8.10
CA ALA A 168 10.12 -23.76 -8.57
C ALA A 168 11.11 -24.20 -7.48
N MET A 169 10.79 -23.98 -6.20
CA MET A 169 11.57 -24.47 -5.05
C MET A 169 11.62 -26.01 -4.97
N TRP A 170 10.69 -26.70 -5.64
CA TRP A 170 10.63 -28.16 -5.73
C TRP A 170 11.19 -28.73 -7.03
N ASP A 171 11.87 -27.92 -7.85
CA ASP A 171 12.43 -28.39 -9.12
C ASP A 171 13.47 -29.51 -8.91
N SER A 172 13.52 -30.45 -9.85
CA SER A 172 14.51 -31.53 -9.88
C SER A 172 15.97 -31.05 -9.84
N LYS A 173 16.27 -29.86 -10.38
CA LYS A 173 17.63 -29.30 -10.45
C LYS A 173 17.99 -28.50 -9.20
N PRO A 174 19.08 -28.86 -8.48
CA PRO A 174 19.53 -28.13 -7.30
C PRO A 174 19.74 -26.63 -7.54
N GLU A 175 20.29 -26.27 -8.70
CA GLU A 175 20.57 -24.89 -9.09
C GLU A 175 19.28 -24.06 -9.21
N VAL A 176 18.20 -24.67 -9.72
CA VAL A 176 16.87 -24.03 -9.80
C VAL A 176 16.31 -23.84 -8.40
N ARG A 177 16.39 -24.86 -7.53
CA ARG A 177 15.91 -24.74 -6.14
C ARG A 177 16.64 -23.66 -5.36
N THR A 178 17.96 -23.54 -5.52
CA THR A 178 18.77 -22.48 -4.91
C THR A 178 18.31 -21.09 -5.38
N GLN A 179 18.17 -20.90 -6.70
CA GLN A 179 17.70 -19.62 -7.24
C GLN A 179 16.25 -19.32 -6.82
N ALA A 180 15.36 -20.31 -6.81
CA ALA A 180 13.98 -20.15 -6.38
C ALA A 180 13.91 -19.74 -4.91
N THR A 181 14.69 -20.37 -4.03
CA THR A 181 14.76 -20.00 -2.61
C THR A 181 15.21 -18.55 -2.41
N LYS A 182 16.25 -18.12 -3.14
CA LYS A 182 16.70 -16.72 -3.14
C LYS A 182 15.57 -15.79 -3.60
N THR A 183 14.96 -16.10 -4.74
CA THR A 183 13.91 -15.27 -5.36
C THR A 183 12.68 -15.15 -4.47
N THR A 184 12.23 -16.24 -3.85
CA THR A 184 11.15 -16.24 -2.87
C THR A 184 11.51 -15.38 -1.66
N THR A 185 12.74 -15.47 -1.17
CA THR A 185 13.22 -14.62 -0.05
C THR A 185 13.19 -13.14 -0.43
N ASP A 186 13.72 -12.77 -1.59
CA ASP A 186 13.70 -11.39 -2.10
C ASP A 186 12.25 -10.89 -2.23
N CYS A 187 11.33 -11.71 -2.76
CA CYS A 187 9.91 -11.38 -2.86
C CYS A 187 9.24 -11.21 -1.49
N PHE A 188 9.57 -12.04 -0.49
CA PHE A 188 8.96 -11.91 0.84
C PHE A 188 9.46 -10.66 1.57
N ASN A 189 10.71 -10.26 1.32
CA ASN A 189 11.31 -9.06 1.92
C ASN A 189 10.64 -7.76 1.45
N VAL A 190 9.94 -7.74 0.30
CA VAL A 190 9.24 -6.51 -0.14
C VAL A 190 7.98 -6.19 0.65
N VAL A 191 7.47 -7.13 1.47
CA VAL A 191 6.27 -6.93 2.28
C VAL A 191 6.44 -5.79 3.29
N GLY A 192 7.66 -5.58 3.79
CA GLY A 192 7.97 -4.46 4.68
C GLY A 192 7.27 -4.51 6.05
N ASN A 193 6.70 -5.66 6.44
CA ASN A 193 6.07 -5.84 7.75
C ASN A 193 7.13 -6.15 8.83
N PRO A 194 7.34 -5.27 9.82
CA PRO A 194 8.32 -5.46 10.90
C PRO A 194 8.07 -6.73 11.73
N ASP A 195 6.81 -7.09 11.94
CA ASP A 195 6.41 -8.24 12.77
C ASP A 195 6.83 -9.57 12.12
N LEU A 196 6.94 -9.60 10.78
CA LEU A 196 7.33 -10.80 10.03
C LEU A 196 8.80 -10.85 9.62
N THR A 197 9.55 -9.76 9.80
CA THR A 197 10.91 -9.65 9.23
C THR A 197 11.84 -10.76 9.73
N SER A 198 11.78 -11.08 11.03
CA SER A 198 12.54 -12.19 11.62
C SER A 198 12.02 -13.58 11.21
N SER A 199 10.75 -13.67 10.81
CA SER A 199 10.08 -14.92 10.43
C SER A 199 10.25 -15.28 8.95
N ILE A 200 10.60 -14.33 8.08
CA ILE A 200 10.74 -14.56 6.62
C ILE A 200 11.63 -15.78 6.29
N PRO A 201 12.85 -15.94 6.87
CA PRO A 201 13.68 -17.10 6.57
C PRO A 201 12.99 -18.43 6.90
N TYR A 202 12.20 -18.47 7.97
CA TYR A 202 11.44 -19.66 8.38
C TYR A 202 10.24 -19.90 7.46
N LEU A 203 9.52 -18.84 7.08
CA LEU A 203 8.41 -18.91 6.12
C LEU A 203 8.87 -19.50 4.79
N VAL A 204 10.00 -19.01 4.26
CA VAL A 204 10.61 -19.55 3.03
C VAL A 204 11.12 -20.97 3.25
N GLY A 205 11.76 -21.24 4.40
CA GLY A 205 12.21 -22.58 4.79
C GLY A 205 11.09 -23.62 4.75
N CYS A 206 9.91 -23.29 5.26
CA CYS A 206 8.74 -24.18 5.29
C CYS A 206 8.19 -24.54 3.90
N ILE A 207 8.44 -23.71 2.89
CA ILE A 207 8.08 -24.03 1.50
C ILE A 207 8.97 -25.15 0.99
N ASN A 208 10.26 -25.14 1.31
CA ASN A 208 11.23 -26.19 0.95
C ASN A 208 11.12 -27.44 1.82
N ARG A 209 10.83 -27.25 3.11
CA ARG A 209 10.82 -28.30 4.14
C ARG A 209 9.48 -28.28 4.88
N PRO A 210 8.45 -28.88 4.25
CA PRO A 210 7.16 -29.16 4.85
C PRO A 210 7.14 -29.58 6.31
N GLU A 211 8.11 -30.41 6.69
CA GLU A 211 8.28 -30.99 8.01
C GLU A 211 8.65 -29.95 9.07
N GLU A 212 9.25 -28.83 8.68
CA GLU A 212 9.59 -27.70 9.57
C GLU A 212 8.39 -26.77 9.82
N ALA A 213 7.26 -26.98 9.12
CA ALA A 213 6.08 -26.11 9.24
C ALA A 213 5.54 -26.05 10.67
N ALA A 214 5.56 -27.17 11.41
CA ALA A 214 5.13 -27.21 12.81
C ALA A 214 6.01 -26.32 13.70
N GLU A 215 7.33 -26.31 13.48
CA GLU A 215 8.26 -25.46 14.23
C GLU A 215 8.07 -23.98 13.89
N CYS A 216 7.87 -23.65 12.61
CA CYS A 216 7.60 -22.28 12.18
C CYS A 216 6.27 -21.76 12.75
N ILE A 217 5.21 -22.56 12.74
CA ILE A 217 3.93 -22.23 13.39
C ILE A 217 4.14 -21.98 14.88
N HIS A 218 4.95 -22.79 15.55
CA HIS A 218 5.24 -22.61 16.97
C HIS A 218 5.96 -21.28 17.24
N GLN A 219 6.93 -20.88 16.41
CA GLN A 219 7.63 -19.60 16.54
C GLN A 219 6.72 -18.42 16.21
N LEU A 220 5.91 -18.51 15.15
CA LEU A 220 4.97 -17.46 14.75
C LEU A 220 3.85 -17.27 15.77
N ALA A 221 3.43 -18.33 16.46
CA ALA A 221 2.44 -18.21 17.55
C ALA A 221 2.95 -17.39 18.74
N ALA A 222 4.27 -17.24 18.90
CA ALA A 222 4.89 -16.36 19.89
C ALA A 222 5.12 -14.92 19.38
N THR A 223 4.87 -14.67 18.09
CA THR A 223 4.98 -13.33 17.50
C THR A 223 3.78 -12.50 17.89
N THR A 224 4.03 -11.33 18.47
CA THR A 224 2.97 -10.36 18.76
C THR A 224 2.79 -9.49 17.53
N PHE A 225 1.68 -9.69 16.81
CA PHE A 225 1.32 -8.83 15.68
C PHE A 225 0.79 -7.49 16.21
N VAL A 226 1.41 -6.39 15.81
CA VAL A 226 1.05 -5.03 16.22
C VAL A 226 0.75 -4.17 15.00
N THR A 227 1.32 -4.51 13.85
CA THR A 227 1.15 -3.77 12.60
C THR A 227 -0.09 -4.21 11.84
N THR A 228 -0.72 -3.27 11.13
CA THR A 228 -1.83 -3.54 10.22
C THR A 228 -1.43 -4.61 9.19
N VAL A 229 -2.31 -5.59 9.00
CA VAL A 229 -2.08 -6.70 8.09
C VAL A 229 -2.66 -6.36 6.72
N GLU A 230 -1.77 -6.07 5.78
CA GLU A 230 -2.11 -5.78 4.39
C GLU A 230 -2.16 -7.06 3.52
N GLU A 231 -2.70 -6.96 2.30
CA GLU A 231 -2.76 -8.07 1.33
C GLU A 231 -1.40 -8.80 1.13
N PRO A 232 -0.25 -8.11 0.96
CA PRO A 232 1.05 -8.77 0.76
C PRO A 232 1.45 -9.64 1.97
N THR A 233 1.10 -9.22 3.18
CA THR A 233 1.36 -9.95 4.42
C THR A 233 0.54 -11.24 4.47
N LEU A 234 -0.74 -11.17 4.11
CA LEU A 234 -1.61 -12.35 4.02
C LEU A 234 -1.16 -13.30 2.91
N ALA A 235 -0.69 -12.78 1.77
CA ALA A 235 -0.21 -13.58 0.65
C ALA A 235 0.94 -14.52 1.03
N ILE A 236 1.91 -14.03 1.83
CA ILE A 236 3.06 -14.83 2.26
C ILE A 236 2.73 -15.77 3.43
N MET A 237 1.76 -15.42 4.27
CA MET A 237 1.36 -16.22 5.44
C MET A 237 0.38 -17.34 5.07
N CYS A 238 -0.52 -17.10 4.11
CA CYS A 238 -1.59 -18.03 3.76
C CYS A 238 -1.11 -19.46 3.46
N PRO A 239 -0.03 -19.72 2.69
CA PRO A 239 0.43 -21.08 2.42
C PRO A 239 0.78 -21.86 3.69
N LEU A 240 1.44 -21.21 4.66
CA LEU A 240 1.78 -21.82 5.94
C LEU A 240 0.51 -22.10 6.78
N LEU A 241 -0.42 -21.15 6.83
CA LEU A 241 -1.64 -21.29 7.62
C LEU A 241 -2.54 -22.40 7.09
N VAL A 242 -2.71 -22.52 5.77
CA VAL A 242 -3.44 -23.63 5.15
C VAL A 242 -2.82 -24.97 5.53
N ARG A 243 -1.49 -25.04 5.52
CA ARG A 243 -0.76 -26.26 5.93
C ARG A 243 -0.95 -26.57 7.41
N GLY A 244 -0.86 -25.56 8.27
CA GLY A 244 -1.04 -25.71 9.72
C GLY A 244 -2.44 -26.16 10.13
N LEU A 245 -3.47 -25.74 9.39
CA LEU A 245 -4.84 -26.23 9.58
C LEU A 245 -5.00 -27.71 9.18
N ALA A 246 -4.25 -28.15 8.16
CA ALA A 246 -4.25 -29.52 7.66
C ALA A 246 -3.39 -30.49 8.50
N GLU A 247 -2.63 -30.00 9.48
CA GLU A 247 -1.78 -30.83 10.34
C GLU A 247 -2.57 -31.79 11.22
N ARG A 248 -1.92 -32.91 11.60
CA ARG A 248 -2.56 -33.93 12.46
C ARG A 248 -2.42 -33.63 13.94
N THR A 249 -1.45 -32.81 14.32
CA THR A 249 -1.13 -32.53 15.72
C THR A 249 -2.05 -31.44 16.28
N PRO A 250 -2.89 -31.72 17.30
CA PRO A 250 -3.87 -30.75 17.80
C PRO A 250 -3.26 -29.44 18.31
N SER A 251 -2.06 -29.47 18.88
CA SER A 251 -1.38 -28.26 19.36
C SER A 251 -1.01 -27.30 18.22
N ILE A 252 -0.59 -27.84 17.07
CA ILE A 252 -0.22 -27.07 15.88
C ILE A 252 -1.46 -26.47 15.21
N GLN A 253 -2.53 -27.26 15.08
CA GLN A 253 -3.81 -26.77 14.60
C GLN A 253 -4.32 -25.61 15.46
N ARG A 254 -4.26 -25.76 16.79
CA ARG A 254 -4.63 -24.70 17.74
C ARG A 254 -3.79 -23.44 17.57
N GLN A 255 -2.46 -23.56 17.50
CA GLN A 255 -1.56 -22.43 17.27
C GLN A 255 -1.85 -21.73 15.94
N THR A 256 -2.14 -22.51 14.88
CA THR A 256 -2.50 -21.96 13.57
C THR A 256 -3.78 -21.13 13.64
N ALA A 257 -4.82 -21.64 14.31
CA ALA A 257 -6.06 -20.90 14.51
C ALA A 257 -5.85 -19.62 15.33
N VAL A 258 -4.97 -19.62 16.34
CA VAL A 258 -4.58 -18.41 17.08
C VAL A 258 -3.88 -17.38 16.19
N ILE A 259 -2.95 -17.82 15.32
CA ILE A 259 -2.28 -16.91 14.39
C ILE A 259 -3.30 -16.28 13.43
N ILE A 260 -4.20 -17.09 12.87
CA ILE A 260 -5.28 -16.59 11.99
C ILE A 260 -6.13 -15.55 12.72
N ASP A 261 -6.59 -15.84 13.94
CA ASP A 261 -7.42 -14.92 14.74
C ASP A 261 -6.69 -13.60 15.03
N ASN A 262 -5.43 -13.66 15.45
CA ASN A 262 -4.65 -12.46 15.79
C ASN A 262 -4.33 -11.60 14.57
N MET A 263 -3.94 -12.22 13.45
CA MET A 263 -3.65 -11.49 12.22
C MET A 263 -4.90 -10.86 11.61
N CYS A 264 -6.02 -11.58 11.55
CA CYS A 264 -7.23 -11.09 10.90
C CYS A 264 -7.83 -9.90 11.65
N LYS A 265 -7.65 -9.79 12.97
CA LYS A 265 -8.07 -8.61 13.75
C LYS A 265 -7.38 -7.31 13.31
N LEU A 266 -6.23 -7.42 12.66
CA LEU A 266 -5.42 -6.30 12.21
C LEU A 266 -5.62 -6.00 10.72
N VAL A 267 -6.57 -6.66 10.05
CA VAL A 267 -6.92 -6.37 8.65
C VAL A 267 -8.00 -5.29 8.64
N GLU A 268 -7.66 -4.13 8.10
CA GLU A 268 -8.56 -2.96 8.05
C GLU A 268 -9.48 -2.96 6.82
N ASN A 269 -9.03 -3.53 5.69
CA ASN A 269 -9.80 -3.57 4.45
C ASN A 269 -10.42 -4.96 4.23
N PRO A 270 -11.77 -5.09 4.23
CA PRO A 270 -12.44 -6.37 4.01
C PRO A 270 -12.08 -7.06 2.69
N ALA A 271 -11.77 -6.29 1.65
CA ALA A 271 -11.38 -6.83 0.35
C ALA A 271 -10.10 -7.68 0.44
N HIS A 272 -9.17 -7.33 1.34
CA HIS A 272 -7.94 -8.10 1.54
C HIS A 272 -8.27 -9.47 2.15
N ALA A 273 -9.05 -9.53 3.22
CA ALA A 273 -9.43 -10.78 3.88
C ALA A 273 -10.30 -11.68 2.98
N GLN A 274 -11.16 -11.09 2.15
CA GLN A 274 -12.06 -11.82 1.26
C GLN A 274 -11.35 -12.81 0.34
N GLN A 275 -10.18 -12.44 -0.19
CA GLN A 275 -9.41 -13.30 -1.09
C GLN A 275 -8.90 -14.59 -0.42
N PHE A 276 -8.82 -14.60 0.92
CA PHE A 276 -8.27 -15.71 1.69
C PHE A 276 -9.34 -16.57 2.38
N LEU A 277 -10.59 -16.09 2.50
CA LEU A 277 -11.74 -16.87 3.02
C LEU A 277 -11.82 -18.27 2.39
N PRO A 278 -11.78 -18.45 1.06
CA PRO A 278 -11.95 -19.77 0.44
C PRO A 278 -10.80 -20.73 0.76
N LYS A 279 -9.63 -20.20 1.15
CA LYS A 279 -8.43 -20.99 1.44
C LYS A 279 -8.37 -21.42 2.91
N LEU A 280 -8.83 -20.57 3.84
CA LEU A 280 -8.68 -20.80 5.29
C LEU A 280 -9.92 -21.39 5.96
N LEU A 281 -11.13 -21.01 5.53
CA LEU A 281 -12.37 -21.47 6.17
C LEU A 281 -12.54 -22.99 6.19
N PRO A 282 -12.28 -23.74 5.10
CA PRO A 282 -12.48 -25.18 5.11
C PRO A 282 -11.64 -25.92 6.18
N GLY A 283 -10.46 -25.38 6.51
CA GLY A 283 -9.61 -25.93 7.56
C GLY A 283 -10.14 -25.62 8.96
N LEU A 284 -10.62 -24.40 9.18
CA LEU A 284 -11.25 -23.99 10.44
C LEU A 284 -12.56 -24.75 10.69
N ASP A 285 -13.42 -24.88 9.68
CA ASP A 285 -14.69 -25.62 9.76
C ASP A 285 -14.45 -27.07 10.16
N ARG A 286 -13.48 -27.73 9.52
CA ARG A 286 -13.08 -29.09 9.90
C ARG A 286 -12.66 -29.18 11.36
N MET A 287 -11.87 -28.23 11.86
CA MET A 287 -11.46 -28.22 13.27
C MET A 287 -12.65 -28.06 14.23
N ILE A 288 -13.68 -27.31 13.83
CA ILE A 288 -14.91 -27.11 14.63
C ILE A 288 -15.73 -28.41 14.67
N GLU A 289 -15.89 -29.08 13.52
CA GLU A 289 -16.72 -30.28 13.39
C GLU A 289 -16.11 -31.51 14.07
N ILE A 290 -14.82 -31.76 13.82
CA ILE A 290 -14.15 -33.02 14.21
C ILE A 290 -13.01 -32.83 15.22
N GLY A 291 -12.84 -31.63 15.77
CA GLY A 291 -11.77 -31.31 16.72
C GLY A 291 -11.81 -32.17 17.99
N ALA A 292 -10.65 -32.76 18.34
CA ALA A 292 -10.54 -33.72 19.44
C ALA A 292 -10.86 -33.16 20.84
N SER A 293 -10.70 -31.84 21.05
CA SER A 293 -10.96 -31.20 22.35
C SER A 293 -11.93 -30.01 22.22
N PRO A 294 -12.69 -29.68 23.29
CA PRO A 294 -13.53 -28.48 23.32
C PRO A 294 -12.73 -27.18 23.14
N GLU A 295 -11.52 -27.12 23.70
CA GLU A 295 -10.64 -25.94 23.55
C GLU A 295 -10.25 -25.70 22.10
N LEU A 296 -9.85 -26.76 21.37
CA LEU A 296 -9.48 -26.68 19.96
C LEU A 296 -10.64 -26.14 19.11
N ARG A 297 -11.85 -26.67 19.34
CA ARG A 297 -13.08 -26.22 18.67
C ARG A 297 -13.37 -24.75 18.97
N GLY A 298 -13.32 -24.35 20.24
CA GLY A 298 -13.57 -22.97 20.65
C GLY A 298 -12.56 -21.96 20.08
N VAL A 299 -11.28 -22.33 19.92
CA VAL A 299 -10.28 -21.47 19.25
C VAL A 299 -10.60 -21.35 17.75
N ALA A 300 -10.97 -22.46 17.10
CA ALA A 300 -11.33 -22.46 15.69
C ALA A 300 -12.60 -21.63 15.40
N GLU A 301 -13.62 -21.74 16.26
CA GLU A 301 -14.85 -20.94 16.19
C GLU A 301 -14.56 -19.44 16.25
N ARG A 302 -13.69 -19.01 17.17
CA ARG A 302 -13.27 -17.60 17.28
C ARG A 302 -12.52 -17.14 16.03
N ALA A 303 -11.53 -17.90 15.58
CA ALA A 303 -10.75 -17.57 14.39
C ALA A 303 -11.64 -17.46 13.14
N ARG A 304 -12.58 -18.39 12.97
CA ARG A 304 -13.58 -18.38 11.90
C ARG A 304 -14.46 -17.14 11.99
N ALA A 305 -15.01 -16.84 13.16
CA ALA A 305 -15.88 -15.69 13.36
C ALA A 305 -15.15 -14.37 13.04
N THR A 306 -13.90 -14.23 13.50
CA THR A 306 -13.04 -13.09 13.16
C THR A 306 -12.82 -13.00 11.65
N LEU A 307 -12.43 -14.10 10.99
CA LEU A 307 -12.13 -14.11 9.57
C LEU A 307 -13.37 -13.78 8.72
N VAL A 308 -14.53 -14.34 9.04
CA VAL A 308 -15.80 -14.04 8.36
C VAL A 308 -16.21 -12.58 8.55
N ARG A 309 -16.14 -12.07 9.79
CA ARG A 309 -16.46 -10.67 10.11
C ARG A 309 -15.57 -9.71 9.32
N VAL A 310 -14.27 -9.92 9.36
CA VAL A 310 -13.27 -9.10 8.65
C VAL A 310 -13.42 -9.25 7.15
N GLY A 311 -13.79 -10.42 6.66
CA GLY A 311 -14.09 -10.68 5.24
C GLY A 311 -15.42 -10.12 4.75
N GLY A 312 -16.12 -9.27 5.52
CA GLY A 312 -17.37 -8.65 5.09
C GLY A 312 -18.57 -9.60 5.07
N GLY A 313 -18.52 -10.74 5.77
CA GLY A 313 -19.64 -11.66 5.92
C GLY A 313 -19.39 -13.06 5.36
N GLU A 314 -20.38 -13.94 5.56
CA GLU A 314 -20.29 -15.36 5.20
C GLU A 314 -20.17 -15.53 3.67
N PRO A 315 -19.23 -16.35 3.15
CA PRO A 315 -19.06 -16.51 1.70
C PRO A 315 -20.34 -16.99 1.01
N GLY A 316 -20.82 -16.25 0.02
CA GLY A 316 -22.02 -16.58 -0.74
C GLY A 316 -23.35 -16.23 -0.06
N SER A 317 -23.31 -15.55 1.09
CA SER A 317 -24.50 -14.97 1.72
C SER A 317 -24.96 -13.68 1.00
N LYS A 318 -26.27 -13.38 1.09
CA LYS A 318 -26.83 -12.12 0.56
C LYS A 318 -26.36 -10.88 1.31
N ASP A 319 -25.95 -11.06 2.56
CA ASP A 319 -25.42 -10.02 3.43
C ASP A 319 -23.89 -9.91 3.34
N GLN A 320 -23.24 -10.68 2.45
CA GLN A 320 -21.82 -10.53 2.18
C GLN A 320 -21.59 -9.19 1.49
N VAL A 321 -20.92 -8.27 2.19
CA VAL A 321 -20.46 -7.00 1.63
C VAL A 321 -19.32 -7.33 0.67
N VAL A 322 -19.65 -7.63 -0.58
CA VAL A 322 -18.62 -7.80 -1.61
C VAL A 322 -18.13 -6.40 -1.96
N THR A 323 -16.96 -6.03 -1.44
CA THR A 323 -16.24 -4.83 -1.88
C THR A 323 -15.69 -5.13 -3.26
N ILE A 324 -16.57 -5.16 -4.27
CA ILE A 324 -16.16 -5.27 -5.66
C ILE A 324 -15.43 -3.96 -5.94
N ALA A 325 -14.10 -3.99 -5.85
CA ALA A 325 -13.26 -3.00 -6.49
C ALA A 325 -13.74 -2.97 -7.95
N TYR A 326 -14.43 -1.89 -8.32
CA TYR A 326 -14.87 -1.72 -9.68
C TYR A 326 -13.63 -1.81 -10.58
N SER A 327 -13.62 -2.77 -11.51
CA SER A 327 -12.47 -3.04 -12.36
C SER A 327 -12.72 -2.49 -13.76
N VAL A 328 -11.78 -1.66 -14.22
CA VAL A 328 -11.73 -1.20 -15.61
C VAL A 328 -10.90 -2.19 -16.40
N SER A 329 -11.46 -2.74 -17.48
CA SER A 329 -10.71 -3.62 -18.38
C SER A 329 -9.76 -2.82 -19.28
N SER A 330 -8.63 -3.40 -19.68
CA SER A 330 -7.72 -2.77 -20.65
C SER A 330 -8.42 -2.46 -21.99
N THR A 331 -9.39 -3.28 -22.40
CA THR A 331 -10.22 -3.02 -23.58
C THR A 331 -11.02 -1.72 -23.45
N GLN A 332 -11.64 -1.48 -22.29
CA GLN A 332 -12.35 -0.23 -22.01
C GLN A 332 -11.39 0.95 -22.02
N VAL A 333 -10.20 0.82 -21.44
CA VAL A 333 -9.18 1.87 -21.50
C VAL A 333 -8.74 2.14 -22.93
N LEU A 334 -8.59 1.09 -23.75
CA LEU A 334 -8.20 1.19 -25.15
C LEU A 334 -9.24 1.94 -25.99
N GLU A 335 -10.54 1.71 -25.75
CA GLU A 335 -11.62 2.43 -26.43
C GLU A 335 -11.57 3.93 -26.11
N VAL A 336 -11.36 4.29 -24.85
CA VAL A 336 -11.20 5.70 -24.44
C VAL A 336 -9.94 6.30 -25.05
N LEU A 337 -8.82 5.57 -25.04
CA LEU A 337 -7.55 5.99 -25.66
C LEU A 337 -7.75 6.30 -27.15
N LYS A 338 -8.34 5.38 -27.91
CA LYS A 338 -8.59 5.56 -29.36
C LYS A 338 -9.50 6.75 -29.64
N THR A 339 -10.47 7.00 -28.75
CA THR A 339 -11.41 8.11 -28.91
C THR A 339 -10.78 9.46 -28.61
N LYS A 340 -9.94 9.55 -27.57
CA LYS A 340 -9.36 10.81 -27.09
C LYS A 340 -8.01 11.17 -27.73
N ALA A 341 -7.21 10.18 -28.13
CA ALA A 341 -5.89 10.42 -28.72
C ALA A 341 -5.99 10.74 -30.22
N THR A 342 -6.66 11.85 -30.57
CA THR A 342 -6.99 12.21 -31.96
C THR A 342 -5.79 12.49 -32.86
N PHE A 343 -4.60 12.69 -32.28
CA PHE A 343 -3.34 12.88 -33.00
C PHE A 343 -2.74 11.56 -33.52
N VAL A 344 -3.23 10.41 -33.03
CA VAL A 344 -2.72 9.09 -33.38
C VAL A 344 -3.31 8.61 -34.70
N LYS A 345 -2.47 8.07 -35.59
CA LYS A 345 -2.89 7.50 -36.88
C LYS A 345 -3.41 6.07 -36.70
N GLU A 346 -4.37 5.68 -37.53
CA GLU A 346 -4.84 4.29 -37.60
C GLU A 346 -3.88 3.44 -38.43
N ASP A 347 -2.89 2.85 -37.76
CA ASP A 347 -1.96 1.89 -38.35
C ASP A 347 -1.58 0.79 -37.33
N SER A 348 -0.86 -0.25 -37.79
CA SER A 348 -0.49 -1.38 -36.95
C SER A 348 0.48 -1.03 -35.83
N PHE A 349 1.41 -0.09 -36.08
CA PHE A 349 2.37 0.37 -35.09
C PHE A 349 1.66 1.13 -33.97
N SER A 350 0.85 2.12 -34.36
CA SER A 350 0.03 2.91 -33.44
C SER A 350 -0.91 2.03 -32.62
N SER A 351 -1.53 1.02 -33.24
CA SER A 351 -2.41 0.07 -32.55
C SER A 351 -1.68 -0.77 -31.49
N ALA A 352 -0.45 -1.22 -31.78
CA ALA A 352 0.36 -1.98 -30.82
C ALA A 352 0.77 -1.11 -29.61
N VAL A 353 1.18 0.14 -29.85
CA VAL A 353 1.51 1.09 -28.80
C VAL A 353 0.30 1.40 -27.93
N LEU A 354 -0.86 1.70 -28.53
CA LEU A 354 -2.09 2.00 -27.77
C LEU A 354 -2.56 0.80 -26.94
N ALA A 355 -2.46 -0.43 -27.45
CA ALA A 355 -2.78 -1.63 -26.69
C ALA A 355 -1.87 -1.79 -25.46
N TYR A 356 -0.58 -1.52 -25.62
CA TYR A 356 0.37 -1.55 -24.51
C TYR A 356 0.03 -0.51 -23.43
N VAL A 357 -0.14 0.74 -23.85
CA VAL A 357 -0.51 1.87 -22.97
C VAL A 357 -1.85 1.63 -22.28
N SER A 358 -2.84 1.04 -22.96
CA SER A 358 -4.12 0.70 -22.34
C SER A 358 -3.99 -0.29 -21.19
N THR A 359 -3.04 -1.23 -21.29
CA THR A 359 -2.83 -2.24 -20.24
C THR A 359 -2.07 -1.64 -19.06
N LEU A 360 -1.10 -0.74 -19.32
CA LEU A 360 -0.44 0.05 -18.27
C LEU A 360 -1.44 0.91 -17.49
N CYS A 361 -2.29 1.63 -18.20
CA CYS A 361 -3.30 2.49 -17.58
C CYS A 361 -4.35 1.69 -16.82
N ALA A 362 -4.76 0.52 -17.32
CA ALA A 362 -5.65 -0.39 -16.58
C ALA A 362 -5.02 -0.81 -15.23
N GLU A 363 -3.72 -1.06 -15.19
CA GLU A 363 -3.00 -1.37 -13.93
C GLU A 363 -2.94 -0.18 -12.97
N LEU A 364 -2.70 1.03 -13.48
CA LEU A 364 -2.75 2.25 -12.67
C LEU A 364 -4.15 2.46 -12.06
N ILE A 365 -5.21 2.21 -12.83
CA ILE A 365 -6.59 2.28 -12.34
C ILE A 365 -6.87 1.19 -11.31
N ALA A 366 -6.45 -0.06 -11.57
CA ALA A 366 -6.66 -1.18 -10.66
C ALA A 366 -5.95 -0.96 -9.31
N SER A 367 -4.77 -0.35 -9.33
CA SER A 367 -4.02 0.06 -8.13
C SER A 367 -4.51 1.38 -7.52
N ARG A 368 -5.59 1.97 -8.05
CA ARG A 368 -6.15 3.29 -7.69
C ARG A 368 -5.10 4.39 -7.62
N ASN A 369 -4.08 4.30 -8.46
CA ASN A 369 -3.06 5.31 -8.59
C ASN A 369 -3.49 6.32 -9.66
N PHE A 370 -4.05 7.45 -9.22
CA PHE A 370 -4.45 8.56 -10.10
C PHE A 370 -3.49 9.76 -10.01
N GLU A 371 -2.30 9.58 -9.43
CA GLU A 371 -1.30 10.64 -9.37
C GLU A 371 -0.87 11.06 -10.78
N LYS A 372 -0.97 12.35 -11.06
CA LYS A 372 -0.66 12.92 -12.37
C LYS A 372 0.72 12.50 -12.88
N ASP A 373 1.75 12.60 -12.03
CA ASP A 373 3.13 12.26 -12.41
C ASP A 373 3.29 10.77 -12.76
N ALA A 374 2.57 9.88 -12.08
CA ALA A 374 2.58 8.45 -12.38
C ALA A 374 1.97 8.19 -13.77
N TRP A 375 0.83 8.81 -14.09
CA TRP A 375 0.19 8.68 -15.40
C TRP A 375 1.07 9.25 -16.51
N VAL A 376 1.53 10.49 -16.35
CA VAL A 376 2.36 11.17 -17.36
C VAL A 376 3.63 10.37 -17.64
N SER A 377 4.34 9.93 -16.60
CA SER A 377 5.56 9.12 -16.77
C SER A 377 5.30 7.72 -17.34
N SER A 378 4.12 7.15 -17.13
CA SER A 378 3.74 5.84 -17.68
C SER A 378 3.20 5.86 -19.11
N ILE A 379 2.74 6.99 -19.64
CA ILE A 379 2.17 7.04 -21.01
C ILE A 379 3.02 7.83 -21.99
N SER A 380 3.65 8.92 -21.54
CA SER A 380 4.39 9.83 -22.43
C SER A 380 5.51 9.16 -23.21
N PRO A 381 6.36 8.27 -22.61
CA PRO A 381 7.45 7.61 -23.33
C PRO A 381 7.00 6.79 -24.54
N TYR A 382 5.75 6.33 -24.54
CA TYR A 382 5.17 5.53 -25.61
C TYR A 382 4.43 6.41 -26.61
N LEU A 383 3.61 7.36 -26.13
CA LEU A 383 2.76 8.19 -26.99
C LEU A 383 3.55 9.26 -27.76
N THR A 384 4.72 9.69 -27.31
CA THR A 384 5.62 10.59 -28.08
C THR A 384 6.17 9.93 -29.35
N THR A 385 6.04 8.61 -29.49
CA THR A 385 6.33 7.93 -30.76
C THR A 385 5.22 8.14 -31.80
N LEU A 386 4.04 8.60 -31.38
CA LEU A 386 2.83 8.74 -32.19
C LEU A 386 2.42 10.21 -32.44
N GLY A 387 2.88 11.14 -31.59
CA GLY A 387 2.56 12.57 -31.66
C GLY A 387 3.69 13.44 -31.12
N SER A 388 3.55 14.77 -31.23
CA SER A 388 4.53 15.70 -30.68
C SER A 388 4.50 15.76 -29.16
N ASP A 389 5.62 16.14 -28.53
CA ASP A 389 5.72 16.26 -27.07
C ASP A 389 4.63 17.16 -26.47
N ALA A 390 4.25 18.24 -27.18
CA ALA A 390 3.20 19.16 -26.75
C ALA A 390 1.81 18.52 -26.81
N GLU A 391 1.49 17.78 -27.87
CA GLU A 391 0.21 17.05 -27.98
C GLU A 391 0.11 15.96 -26.92
N VAL A 392 1.19 15.21 -26.69
CA VAL A 392 1.22 14.12 -25.72
C VAL A 392 1.12 14.64 -24.29
N ALA A 393 1.80 15.72 -23.94
CA ALA A 393 1.69 16.32 -22.61
C ALA A 393 0.25 16.82 -22.32
N ALA A 394 -0.36 17.52 -23.29
CA ALA A 394 -1.75 17.96 -23.17
C ALA A 394 -2.73 16.79 -23.05
N PHE A 395 -2.53 15.75 -23.88
CA PHE A 395 -3.33 14.53 -23.82
C PHE A 395 -3.18 13.80 -22.49
N ALA A 396 -1.96 13.66 -21.98
CA ALA A 396 -1.68 12.94 -20.74
C ALA A 396 -2.42 13.58 -19.55
N ASP A 397 -2.44 14.91 -19.50
CA ASP A 397 -3.17 15.68 -18.50
C ASP A 397 -4.68 15.47 -18.61
N GLU A 398 -5.25 15.59 -19.81
CA GLU A 398 -6.69 15.37 -20.06
C GLU A 398 -7.10 13.93 -19.75
N PHE A 399 -6.28 12.96 -20.14
CA PHE A 399 -6.55 11.54 -19.98
C PHE A 399 -6.51 11.13 -18.51
N ASN A 400 -5.52 11.60 -17.74
CA ASN A 400 -5.52 11.42 -16.29
C ASN A 400 -6.76 12.07 -15.64
N ALA A 401 -7.09 13.32 -16.01
CA ALA A 401 -8.26 14.02 -15.48
C ALA A 401 -9.58 13.27 -15.77
N TYR A 402 -9.71 12.68 -16.97
CA TYR A 402 -10.85 11.83 -17.33
C TYR A 402 -10.98 10.65 -16.38
N TRP A 403 -9.89 9.92 -16.10
CA TRP A 403 -9.94 8.76 -15.22
C TRP A 403 -10.08 9.11 -13.75
N VAL A 404 -9.59 10.28 -13.32
CA VAL A 404 -9.87 10.85 -11.99
C VAL A 404 -11.36 11.14 -11.83
N ASP A 405 -11.98 11.80 -12.80
CA ASP A 405 -13.42 12.10 -12.79
C ASP A 405 -14.26 10.82 -12.89
N TYR A 406 -13.82 9.87 -13.73
CA TYR A 406 -14.44 8.56 -13.85
C TYR A 406 -14.39 7.80 -12.52
N ASP A 407 -13.23 7.73 -11.88
CA ASP A 407 -13.08 7.12 -10.57
C ASP A 407 -13.91 7.86 -9.52
N ALA A 408 -13.93 9.19 -9.49
CA ALA A 408 -14.77 9.94 -8.56
C ALA A 408 -16.27 9.62 -8.71
N LYS A 409 -16.78 9.60 -9.95
CA LYS A 409 -18.19 9.30 -10.26
C LYS A 409 -18.59 7.87 -9.91
N ASN A 410 -17.69 6.91 -10.11
CA ASN A 410 -17.95 5.49 -9.87
C ASN A 410 -17.54 5.04 -8.46
N ALA A 411 -16.63 5.75 -7.79
CA ALA A 411 -16.34 5.59 -6.38
C ALA A 411 -17.54 6.03 -5.53
N LEU A 412 -18.30 7.02 -6.01
CA LEU A 412 -19.51 7.52 -5.36
C LEU A 412 -20.72 6.56 -5.47
N SER A 413 -20.80 5.68 -6.48
CA SER A 413 -21.93 4.73 -6.56
C SER A 413 -21.88 3.63 -5.48
N ASN A 414 -20.72 3.45 -4.83
CA ASN A 414 -20.53 2.47 -3.75
C ASN A 414 -20.16 3.11 -2.39
N ALA A 415 -20.24 4.44 -2.25
CA ALA A 415 -19.92 5.13 -0.99
C ALA A 415 -20.85 6.28 -0.61
N ALA A 416 -21.84 6.66 -1.43
CA ALA A 416 -22.74 7.77 -1.10
C ALA A 416 -24.05 7.30 -0.45
N VAL A 417 -24.01 7.07 0.87
CA VAL A 417 -25.03 7.70 1.72
C VAL A 417 -24.61 9.16 1.86
N ALA A 418 -25.01 9.98 0.90
CA ALA A 418 -24.92 11.43 1.02
C ALA A 418 -26.01 11.90 1.98
N ASP A 419 -25.70 11.91 3.28
CA ASP A 419 -26.49 12.68 4.24
C ASP A 419 -25.81 14.02 4.45
N VAL A 420 -26.59 15.08 4.26
CA VAL A 420 -26.27 16.45 4.66
C VAL A 420 -25.87 16.45 6.14
N GLU A 421 -24.58 16.60 6.44
CA GLU A 421 -24.12 16.76 7.83
C GLU A 421 -24.58 18.13 8.36
N GLU A 422 -25.44 18.11 9.37
CA GLU A 422 -25.87 19.31 10.10
C GLU A 422 -24.73 19.88 10.96
N GLY A 423 -24.59 21.22 10.96
CA GLY A 423 -23.62 21.97 11.78
C GLY A 423 -22.83 23.01 10.99
N GLU A 424 -22.49 24.12 11.64
CA GLU A 424 -21.64 25.18 11.07
C GLU A 424 -20.26 24.61 10.68
N LEU A 425 -19.75 24.99 9.51
CA LEU A 425 -18.42 24.57 9.05
C LEU A 425 -17.36 25.41 9.77
N LEU A 426 -16.45 24.77 10.52
CA LEU A 426 -15.35 25.44 11.21
C LEU A 426 -14.13 25.62 10.32
N CYS A 427 -13.77 24.58 9.56
CA CYS A 427 -12.67 24.64 8.61
C CYS A 427 -12.86 23.64 7.48
N ASP A 428 -12.30 23.97 6.32
CA ASP A 428 -12.25 23.13 5.14
C ASP A 428 -10.96 23.43 4.37
N CYS A 429 -9.89 22.74 4.73
CA CYS A 429 -8.54 23.02 4.25
C CYS A 429 -7.92 21.81 3.55
N GLU A 430 -7.15 22.06 2.50
CA GLU A 430 -6.32 21.07 1.82
C GLU A 430 -4.85 21.38 2.09
N PHE A 431 -4.09 20.41 2.59
CA PHE A 431 -2.72 20.62 3.05
C PHE A 431 -1.86 19.36 2.93
N SER A 432 -0.54 19.53 3.03
CA SER A 432 0.42 18.45 3.23
C SER A 432 1.09 18.62 4.59
N LEU A 433 1.43 17.52 5.25
CA LEU A 433 2.14 17.54 6.53
C LEU A 433 3.40 16.68 6.41
N ALA A 434 4.54 17.28 6.74
CA ALA A 434 5.83 16.60 6.80
C ALA A 434 6.53 16.92 8.12
N TYR A 435 7.24 15.93 8.67
CA TYR A 435 8.01 16.08 9.90
C TYR A 435 9.37 15.41 9.74
N GLY A 436 10.45 16.15 10.03
CA GLY A 436 11.82 15.62 9.93
C GLY A 436 12.22 15.09 8.54
N GLY A 437 11.65 15.64 7.46
CA GLY A 437 11.88 15.19 6.08
C GLY A 437 11.02 14.00 5.63
N MET A 438 10.20 13.43 6.51
CA MET A 438 9.24 12.38 6.20
C MET A 438 7.85 12.99 5.90
N ILE A 439 7.26 12.65 4.76
CA ILE A 439 5.90 13.07 4.40
C ILE A 439 4.89 12.18 5.13
N LEU A 440 4.12 12.76 6.05
CA LEU A 440 3.09 12.09 6.84
C LEU A 440 1.73 12.15 6.15
N LEU A 441 1.38 13.31 5.60
CA LEU A 441 0.18 13.54 4.80
C LEU A 441 0.54 14.28 3.51
N ASN A 442 -0.05 13.85 2.40
CA ASN A 442 0.19 14.45 1.09
C ASN A 442 -1.13 14.97 0.51
N LYS A 443 -1.30 16.29 0.34
CA LYS A 443 -2.50 16.94 -0.25
C LYS A 443 -3.82 16.33 0.25
N THR A 444 -3.99 16.30 1.56
CA THR A 444 -5.20 15.78 2.18
C THR A 444 -6.16 16.91 2.50
N ARG A 445 -7.46 16.62 2.50
CA ARG A 445 -8.50 17.57 2.91
C ARG A 445 -8.96 17.25 4.33
N LEU A 446 -9.11 18.27 5.17
CA LEU A 446 -9.68 18.17 6.51
C LEU A 446 -10.87 19.11 6.61
N ASN A 447 -12.00 18.56 7.03
CA ASN A 447 -13.26 19.29 7.16
C ASN A 447 -13.86 19.04 8.55
N LEU A 448 -13.92 20.09 9.37
CA LEU A 448 -14.45 20.02 10.74
C LEU A 448 -15.69 20.89 10.86
N ARG A 449 -16.71 20.38 11.54
CA ARG A 449 -17.95 21.11 11.85
C ARG A 449 -18.10 21.34 13.35
N ARG A 450 -18.82 22.41 13.70
CA ARG A 450 -19.08 22.82 15.09
C ARG A 450 -19.92 21.78 15.82
N GLY A 451 -19.54 21.47 17.06
CA GLY A 451 -20.26 20.55 17.94
C GLY A 451 -20.03 19.06 17.66
N GLN A 452 -19.17 18.74 16.69
CA GLN A 452 -18.86 17.35 16.32
C GLN A 452 -17.67 16.81 17.12
N ARG A 453 -17.62 15.50 17.31
CA ARG A 453 -16.56 14.83 18.08
C ARG A 453 -15.88 13.82 17.17
N TYR A 454 -14.67 14.13 16.74
CA TYR A 454 -13.92 13.35 15.76
C TYR A 454 -12.87 12.48 16.46
N GLY A 455 -12.94 11.17 16.27
CA GLY A 455 -11.86 10.26 16.64
C GLY A 455 -10.81 10.23 15.54
N LEU A 456 -9.54 10.49 15.87
CA LEU A 456 -8.43 10.42 14.92
C LEU A 456 -7.76 9.04 15.03
N CYS A 457 -7.98 8.21 14.02
CA CYS A 457 -7.55 6.81 13.99
C CYS A 457 -6.47 6.56 12.93
N GLY A 458 -5.61 5.59 13.18
CA GLY A 458 -4.58 5.16 12.25
C GLY A 458 -3.39 4.52 12.96
N PRO A 459 -2.44 3.91 12.22
CA PRO A 459 -1.31 3.19 12.81
C PRO A 459 -0.44 4.05 13.73
N ASN A 460 0.30 3.40 14.63
CA ASN A 460 1.30 4.08 15.45
C ASN A 460 2.44 4.59 14.57
N GLY A 461 2.92 5.82 14.85
CA GLY A 461 3.95 6.47 14.03
C GLY A 461 3.46 7.10 12.73
N VAL A 462 2.15 7.04 12.41
CA VAL A 462 1.60 7.66 11.18
C VAL A 462 1.52 9.20 11.23
N GLY A 463 1.68 9.78 12.42
CA GLY A 463 1.70 11.25 12.62
C GLY A 463 0.47 11.87 13.27
N LYS A 464 -0.37 11.10 14.00
CA LYS A 464 -1.57 11.59 14.69
C LYS A 464 -1.29 12.78 15.63
N SER A 465 -0.38 12.61 16.58
CA SER A 465 0.03 13.68 17.51
C SER A 465 0.72 14.84 16.78
N THR A 466 1.47 14.55 15.71
CA THR A 466 2.10 15.58 14.88
C THR A 466 1.05 16.45 14.18
N LEU A 467 -0.04 15.86 13.68
CA LEU A 467 -1.16 16.62 13.10
C LEU A 467 -1.84 17.50 14.16
N MET A 468 -2.11 16.95 15.35
CA MET A 468 -2.71 17.74 16.44
C MET A 468 -1.84 18.93 16.84
N ARG A 469 -0.53 18.74 16.97
CA ARG A 469 0.41 19.83 17.25
C ARG A 469 0.44 20.87 16.14
N ALA A 470 0.48 20.44 14.87
CA ALA A 470 0.46 21.35 13.74
C ALA A 470 -0.82 22.21 13.70
N ILE A 471 -1.97 21.65 14.09
CA ILE A 471 -3.23 22.41 14.24
C ILE A 471 -3.12 23.40 15.39
N ALA A 472 -2.69 22.95 16.57
CA ALA A 472 -2.59 23.79 17.78
C ALA A 472 -1.62 24.98 17.61
N GLU A 473 -0.53 24.77 16.87
CA GLU A 473 0.52 25.77 16.62
C GLU A 473 0.22 26.63 15.38
N GLY A 474 -0.87 26.37 14.65
CA GLY A 474 -1.24 27.13 13.45
C GLY A 474 -0.26 26.95 12.28
N GLN A 475 0.41 25.80 12.20
CA GLN A 475 1.42 25.49 11.16
C GLN A 475 0.80 24.87 9.89
N LEU A 476 -0.52 24.69 9.89
CA LEU A 476 -1.23 23.90 8.90
C LEU A 476 -1.82 24.82 7.83
N GLU A 477 -1.37 24.66 6.59
CA GLU A 477 -1.72 25.54 5.47
C GLU A 477 -3.24 25.55 5.23
N GLY A 478 -3.82 26.75 5.13
CA GLY A 478 -5.26 26.93 4.91
C GLY A 478 -6.16 26.68 6.13
N PHE A 479 -5.60 26.29 7.28
CA PHE A 479 -6.37 26.23 8.53
C PHE A 479 -6.63 27.65 9.06
N PRO A 480 -7.84 27.96 9.58
CA PRO A 480 -8.15 29.29 10.10
C PRO A 480 -7.18 29.73 11.20
N SER A 481 -6.92 31.03 11.30
CA SER A 481 -5.99 31.54 12.31
C SER A 481 -6.58 31.39 13.73
N PRO A 482 -5.74 31.40 14.79
CA PRO A 482 -6.21 31.33 16.17
C PRO A 482 -7.18 32.46 16.58
N ASP A 483 -7.21 33.57 15.84
CA ASP A 483 -8.15 34.67 16.08
C ASP A 483 -9.57 34.36 15.54
N GLU A 484 -9.66 33.54 14.49
CA GLU A 484 -10.91 33.09 13.86
C GLU A 484 -11.43 31.79 14.47
N LEU A 485 -10.53 30.84 14.77
CA LEU A 485 -10.86 29.52 15.29
C LEU A 485 -9.90 29.12 16.39
N ARG A 486 -10.37 29.13 17.64
CA ARG A 486 -9.52 28.86 18.80
C ARG A 486 -9.37 27.37 19.04
N THR A 487 -8.20 26.84 18.71
CA THR A 487 -7.83 25.45 18.99
C THR A 487 -7.00 25.36 20.26
N VAL A 488 -7.39 24.50 21.21
CA VAL A 488 -6.62 24.27 22.45
C VAL A 488 -6.19 22.81 22.52
N PHE A 489 -4.88 22.59 22.67
CA PHE A 489 -4.33 21.26 22.90
C PHE A 489 -4.25 20.96 24.40
N VAL A 490 -4.98 19.94 24.83
CA VAL A 490 -5.10 19.52 26.22
C VAL A 490 -3.95 18.57 26.55
N GLU A 491 -2.78 19.11 26.91
CA GLU A 491 -1.60 18.36 27.35
C GLU A 491 -1.31 18.57 28.85
N HIS A 492 -0.84 17.53 29.53
CA HIS A 492 -0.41 17.60 30.93
C HIS A 492 1.05 18.06 31.07
N ASN A 493 1.32 19.34 30.80
CA ASN A 493 2.66 19.93 30.95
C ASN A 493 2.80 20.70 32.27
N LEU A 494 2.49 20.04 33.40
CA LEU A 494 2.78 20.62 34.72
C LEU A 494 4.29 20.65 34.94
N GLN A 495 4.86 21.86 35.01
CA GLN A 495 6.26 22.03 35.33
C GLN A 495 6.48 21.79 36.83
N ALA A 496 7.68 21.33 37.21
CA ALA A 496 7.99 21.06 38.62
C ALA A 496 7.85 22.32 39.49
N GLU A 497 8.05 23.50 38.90
CA GLU A 497 7.94 24.80 39.56
C GLU A 497 6.49 25.21 39.87
N ASP A 498 5.50 24.65 39.16
CA ASP A 498 4.07 24.93 39.35
C ASP A 498 3.42 24.03 40.41
N ALA A 499 4.12 23.01 40.89
CA ALA A 499 3.55 21.94 41.71
C ALA A 499 2.98 22.44 43.05
N ASP A 500 3.58 23.47 43.64
CA ASP A 500 3.20 24.03 44.94
C ASP A 500 2.12 25.13 44.83
N LEU A 501 1.77 25.56 43.61
CA LEU A 501 0.78 26.61 43.41
C LEU A 501 -0.64 26.11 43.70
N PRO A 502 -1.50 26.90 44.36
CA PRO A 502 -2.92 26.62 44.45
C PRO A 502 -3.55 26.56 43.05
N VAL A 503 -4.52 25.67 42.83
CA VAL A 503 -5.23 25.51 41.54
C VAL A 503 -5.70 26.85 40.96
N LEU A 504 -6.30 27.69 41.79
CA LEU A 504 -6.79 28.99 41.34
C LEU A 504 -5.66 29.90 40.86
N THR A 505 -4.56 29.97 41.61
CA THR A 505 -3.38 30.76 41.25
C THR A 505 -2.71 30.25 39.98
N PHE A 506 -2.63 28.93 39.82
CA PHE A 506 -2.09 28.29 38.63
C PHE A 506 -2.84 28.71 37.36
N ILE A 507 -4.18 28.75 37.39
CA ILE A 507 -4.97 29.22 36.24
C ILE A 507 -4.68 30.71 35.93
N PHE A 508 -4.52 31.55 36.95
CA PHE A 508 -4.22 32.97 36.76
C PHE A 508 -2.80 33.26 36.26
N ASN A 509 -1.89 32.28 36.31
CA ASN A 509 -0.56 32.41 35.71
C ASN A 509 -0.58 32.24 34.18
N ASP A 510 -1.68 31.73 33.61
CA ASP A 510 -1.83 31.63 32.16
C ASP A 510 -2.10 33.01 31.55
N GLU A 511 -1.20 33.46 30.68
CA GLU A 511 -1.28 34.76 29.99
C GLU A 511 -2.63 34.98 29.27
N LYS A 512 -3.28 33.91 28.80
CA LYS A 512 -4.58 33.99 28.11
C LYS A 512 -5.77 34.12 29.06
N ILE A 513 -5.60 33.73 30.33
CA ILE A 513 -6.68 33.67 31.33
C ILE A 513 -6.54 34.75 32.41
N LYS A 514 -5.32 35.26 32.66
CA LYS A 514 -5.02 36.17 33.78
C LYS A 514 -5.89 37.43 33.89
N ASN A 515 -6.47 37.87 32.76
CA ASN A 515 -7.31 39.07 32.69
C ASN A 515 -8.82 38.78 32.84
N LEU A 516 -9.23 37.51 32.99
CA LEU A 516 -10.62 37.14 33.19
C LEU A 516 -11.09 37.49 34.61
N GLU A 517 -12.40 37.70 34.76
CA GLU A 517 -13.00 37.96 36.05
C GLU A 517 -12.83 36.74 36.97
N LYS A 518 -12.35 36.97 38.21
CA LYS A 518 -12.16 35.91 39.21
C LYS A 518 -13.38 35.03 39.40
N LYS A 519 -14.57 35.64 39.36
CA LYS A 519 -15.83 34.92 39.47
C LYS A 519 -16.02 33.90 38.34
N ALA A 520 -15.76 34.28 37.09
CA ALA A 520 -15.91 33.38 35.95
C ALA A 520 -14.95 32.16 36.02
N VAL A 521 -13.73 32.38 36.52
CA VAL A 521 -12.74 31.30 36.72
C VAL A 521 -13.21 30.32 37.81
N VAL A 522 -13.71 30.86 38.93
CA VAL A 522 -14.26 30.04 40.03
C VAL A 522 -15.49 29.26 39.58
N ASP A 523 -16.42 29.90 38.89
CA ASP A 523 -17.65 29.26 38.39
C ASP A 523 -17.33 28.12 37.40
N MET A 524 -16.33 28.31 36.52
CA MET A 524 -15.87 27.26 35.60
C MET A 524 -15.22 26.09 36.35
N LEU A 525 -14.37 26.37 37.33
CA LEU A 525 -13.74 25.36 38.18
C LEU A 525 -14.78 24.53 38.96
N GLU A 526 -15.80 25.19 39.53
CA GLU A 526 -16.92 24.52 40.20
C GLU A 526 -17.70 23.63 39.22
N SER A 527 -17.88 24.07 37.96
CA SER A 527 -18.61 23.29 36.93
C SER A 527 -17.96 21.95 36.57
N VAL A 528 -16.63 21.84 36.68
CA VAL A 528 -15.89 20.58 36.48
C VAL A 528 -15.64 19.80 37.78
N GLY A 529 -16.10 20.35 38.92
CA GLY A 529 -16.11 19.69 40.23
C GLY A 529 -15.03 20.13 41.23
N PHE A 530 -14.32 21.24 40.98
CA PHE A 530 -13.41 21.83 41.98
C PHE A 530 -14.20 22.72 42.95
N ASP A 531 -14.50 22.18 44.13
CA ASP A 531 -15.03 22.97 45.24
C ASP A 531 -13.99 23.96 45.80
N LYS A 532 -14.43 24.88 46.67
CA LYS A 532 -13.56 25.92 47.24
C LYS A 532 -12.31 25.37 47.93
N GLU A 533 -12.43 24.23 48.60
CA GLU A 533 -11.32 23.60 49.30
C GLU A 533 -10.28 23.07 48.29
N LYS A 534 -10.74 22.42 47.21
CA LYS A 534 -9.86 21.93 46.13
C LYS A 534 -9.23 23.05 45.30
N GLN A 535 -9.88 24.20 45.18
CA GLN A 535 -9.30 25.35 44.49
C GLN A 535 -8.08 25.94 45.23
N GLU A 536 -7.98 25.71 46.53
CA GLU A 536 -6.87 26.13 47.39
C GLU A 536 -5.77 25.06 47.50
N GLN A 537 -6.00 23.83 47.02
CA GLN A 537 -5.02 22.76 47.02
C GLN A 537 -3.91 22.98 46.00
N ALA A 538 -2.71 22.46 46.30
CA ALA A 538 -1.58 22.53 45.41
C ALA A 538 -1.79 21.65 44.17
N VAL A 539 -1.53 22.15 42.96
CA VAL A 539 -1.78 21.41 41.71
C VAL A 539 -0.99 20.09 41.63
N GLY A 540 0.21 20.05 42.23
CA GLY A 540 1.04 18.85 42.31
C GLY A 540 0.39 17.69 43.06
N SER A 541 -0.52 17.99 44.01
CA SER A 541 -1.25 17.01 44.82
C SER A 541 -2.48 16.39 44.13
N LEU A 542 -2.86 16.89 42.96
CA LEU A 542 -4.02 16.39 42.21
C LEU A 542 -3.72 15.02 41.58
N SER A 543 -4.71 14.13 41.58
CA SER A 543 -4.62 12.88 40.81
C SER A 543 -4.70 13.15 39.30
N GLY A 544 -4.34 12.16 38.47
CA GLY A 544 -4.42 12.28 37.01
C GLY A 544 -5.79 12.74 36.50
N GLY A 545 -6.89 12.21 37.08
CA GLY A 545 -8.25 12.64 36.76
C GLY A 545 -8.55 14.09 37.11
N TRP A 546 -8.06 14.57 38.24
CA TRP A 546 -8.21 15.99 38.61
C TRP A 546 -7.38 16.90 37.70
N LYS A 547 -6.18 16.47 37.28
CA LYS A 547 -5.36 17.20 36.31
C LYS A 547 -6.07 17.32 34.95
N MET A 548 -6.71 16.26 34.48
CA MET A 548 -7.55 16.31 33.26
C MET A 548 -8.71 17.30 33.38
N LYS A 549 -9.42 17.29 34.51
CA LYS A 549 -10.49 18.26 34.78
C LYS A 549 -9.98 19.70 34.76
N LEU A 550 -8.80 19.93 35.32
CA LEU A 550 -8.18 21.25 35.36
C LEU A 550 -7.82 21.75 33.95
N GLU A 551 -7.19 20.91 33.13
CA GLU A 551 -6.83 21.30 31.76
C GLU A 551 -8.05 21.55 30.87
N LEU A 552 -9.11 20.76 31.04
CA LEU A 552 -10.40 21.00 30.36
C LEU A 552 -11.03 22.33 30.80
N ALA A 553 -10.96 22.68 32.09
CA ALA A 553 -11.43 23.97 32.58
C ALA A 553 -10.64 25.13 31.98
N ARG A 554 -9.30 25.01 31.89
CA ARG A 554 -8.45 26.00 31.21
C ARG A 554 -8.83 26.17 29.75
N ALA A 555 -9.02 25.08 29.01
CA ALA A 555 -9.42 25.13 27.61
C ALA A 555 -10.74 25.86 27.38
N MET A 556 -11.71 25.68 28.29
CA MET A 556 -12.99 26.39 28.22
C MET A 556 -12.87 27.86 28.59
N LEU A 557 -12.04 28.22 29.57
CA LEU A 557 -11.77 29.63 29.90
C LEU A 557 -11.11 30.38 28.74
N MET A 558 -10.34 29.68 27.90
CA MET A 558 -9.79 30.22 26.65
C MET A 558 -10.84 30.36 25.53
N ASN A 559 -12.10 29.98 25.77
CA ASN A 559 -13.18 29.90 24.78
C ASN A 559 -12.76 29.08 23.55
N ALA A 560 -12.27 27.84 23.78
CA ALA A 560 -11.89 26.94 22.70
C ALA A 560 -13.09 26.58 21.80
N ASP A 561 -12.92 26.72 20.49
CA ASP A 561 -13.83 26.19 19.47
C ASP A 561 -13.55 24.70 19.20
N ILE A 562 -12.26 24.31 19.26
CA ILE A 562 -11.80 22.94 19.05
C ILE A 562 -10.91 22.50 20.22
N LEU A 563 -11.27 21.40 20.86
CA LEU A 563 -10.43 20.69 21.82
C LEU A 563 -9.64 19.60 21.11
N LEU A 564 -8.32 19.60 21.28
CA LEU A 564 -7.45 18.52 20.83
C LEU A 564 -7.05 17.69 22.05
N LEU A 565 -7.29 16.39 22.01
CA LEU A 565 -7.12 15.47 23.13
C LEU A 565 -6.26 14.28 22.68
N ASP A 566 -5.05 14.16 23.20
CA ASP A 566 -4.14 13.04 22.91
C ASP A 566 -4.08 12.08 24.10
N GLU A 567 -4.58 10.87 23.91
CA GLU A 567 -4.74 9.83 24.93
C GLU A 567 -5.36 10.33 26.25
N PRO A 568 -6.56 10.92 26.22
CA PRO A 568 -7.12 11.60 27.39
C PRO A 568 -7.60 10.63 28.48
N THR A 569 -7.64 9.33 28.21
CA THR A 569 -7.99 8.28 29.18
C THR A 569 -6.77 7.73 29.93
N ASN A 570 -5.55 8.10 29.52
CA ASN A 570 -4.34 7.64 30.19
C ASN A 570 -4.30 8.07 31.65
N HIS A 571 -3.94 7.14 32.53
CA HIS A 571 -3.84 7.35 33.98
C HIS A 571 -5.16 7.77 34.66
N LEU A 572 -6.30 7.52 34.01
CA LEU A 572 -7.64 7.70 34.59
C LEU A 572 -8.21 6.38 35.10
N ASP A 573 -8.98 6.44 36.18
CA ASP A 573 -9.82 5.34 36.62
C ASP A 573 -11.15 5.32 35.83
N VAL A 574 -11.89 4.22 35.95
CA VAL A 574 -13.16 4.01 35.23
C VAL A 574 -14.18 5.11 35.53
N ALA A 575 -14.20 5.65 36.76
CA ALA A 575 -15.12 6.71 37.16
C ALA A 575 -14.79 8.04 36.47
N ASN A 576 -13.51 8.41 36.38
CA ASN A 576 -13.07 9.63 35.70
C ASN A 576 -13.17 9.51 34.17
N VAL A 577 -12.99 8.31 33.60
CA VAL A 577 -13.27 8.06 32.17
C VAL A 577 -14.75 8.29 31.88
N ALA A 578 -15.66 7.73 32.69
CA ALA A 578 -17.10 7.94 32.52
C ALA A 578 -17.49 9.43 32.67
N TRP A 579 -16.88 10.13 33.64
CA TRP A 579 -17.06 11.58 33.77
C TRP A 579 -16.61 12.33 32.51
N LEU A 580 -15.45 11.99 31.96
CA LEU A 580 -14.90 12.61 30.76
C LEU A 580 -15.80 12.38 29.54
N GLN A 581 -16.30 11.16 29.37
CA GLN A 581 -17.26 10.82 28.30
C GLN A 581 -18.51 11.71 28.39
N ASN A 582 -19.12 11.79 29.59
CA ASN A 582 -20.30 12.62 29.83
C ASN A 582 -20.01 14.12 29.61
N TYR A 583 -18.85 14.59 30.03
CA TYR A 583 -18.44 15.97 29.83
C TYR A 583 -18.30 16.29 28.34
N LEU A 584 -17.53 15.50 27.58
CA LEU A 584 -17.32 15.74 26.14
C LEU A 584 -18.61 15.63 25.33
N THR A 585 -19.50 14.71 25.70
CA THR A 585 -20.80 14.56 25.02
C THR A 585 -21.78 15.68 25.36
N SER A 586 -21.66 16.32 26.54
CA SER A 586 -22.46 17.50 26.91
C SER A 586 -22.10 18.77 26.14
N LEU A 587 -20.89 18.84 25.57
CA LEU A 587 -20.41 19.96 24.79
C LEU A 587 -20.98 19.92 23.37
N THR A 588 -22.15 20.52 23.17
CA THR A 588 -22.83 20.54 21.86
C THR A 588 -22.33 21.63 20.93
N ASN A 589 -21.65 22.65 21.44
CA ASN A 589 -21.17 23.82 20.68
C ASN A 589 -19.65 23.84 20.47
N VAL A 590 -18.91 22.94 21.12
CA VAL A 590 -17.46 22.82 21.03
C VAL A 590 -17.14 21.54 20.27
N THR A 591 -16.23 21.61 19.33
CA THR A 591 -15.77 20.44 18.56
C THR A 591 -14.59 19.80 19.28
N SER A 592 -14.49 18.47 19.22
CA SER A 592 -13.36 17.76 19.84
C SER A 592 -12.69 16.86 18.80
N MET A 593 -11.36 16.86 18.77
CA MET A 593 -10.57 15.88 18.02
C MET A 593 -9.75 15.05 19.00
N ILE A 594 -9.95 13.73 18.96
CA ILE A 594 -9.56 12.81 20.02
C ILE A 594 -8.71 11.69 19.44
N VAL A 595 -7.50 11.51 19.96
CA VAL A 595 -6.71 10.29 19.78
C VAL A 595 -6.83 9.46 21.06
N SER A 596 -7.23 8.20 20.93
CA SER A 596 -7.23 7.28 22.07
C SER A 596 -7.06 5.85 21.61
N HIS A 597 -6.33 5.07 22.41
CA HIS A 597 -6.25 3.61 22.27
C HIS A 597 -7.45 2.88 22.91
N ASP A 598 -8.29 3.58 23.68
CA ASP A 598 -9.51 3.01 24.28
C ASP A 598 -10.67 3.04 23.27
N SER A 599 -10.95 1.89 22.66
CA SER A 599 -12.02 1.73 21.69
C SER A 599 -13.41 1.99 22.28
N GLY A 600 -13.65 1.63 23.55
CA GLY A 600 -14.92 1.88 24.23
C GLY A 600 -15.15 3.37 24.47
N PHE A 601 -14.08 4.11 24.76
CA PHE A 601 -14.14 5.57 24.87
C PHE A 601 -14.44 6.25 23.54
N LEU A 602 -13.74 5.89 22.47
CA LEU A 602 -14.00 6.43 21.14
C LEU A 602 -15.43 6.13 20.68
N ASP A 603 -15.92 4.92 20.97
CA ASP A 603 -17.27 4.50 20.59
C ASP A 603 -18.38 5.27 21.32
N ALA A 604 -18.16 5.59 22.60
CA ALA A 604 -19.10 6.34 23.42
C ALA A 604 -19.14 7.85 23.09
N VAL A 605 -18.02 8.43 22.66
CA VAL A 605 -17.87 9.89 22.53
C VAL A 605 -17.95 10.36 21.08
N CYS A 606 -17.35 9.65 20.13
CA CYS A 606 -17.15 10.17 18.77
C CYS A 606 -18.43 10.10 17.94
N THR A 607 -18.66 11.13 17.13
CA THR A 607 -19.73 11.21 16.14
C THR A 607 -19.22 11.02 14.70
N GLY A 608 -17.91 11.11 14.50
CA GLY A 608 -17.22 10.77 13.27
C GLY A 608 -15.81 10.26 13.54
N ILE A 609 -15.25 9.51 12.60
CA ILE A 609 -13.87 9.04 12.63
C ILE A 609 -13.10 9.66 11.48
N ILE A 610 -11.93 10.23 11.77
CA ILE A 610 -10.96 10.67 10.78
C ILE A 610 -9.85 9.61 10.78
N HIS A 611 -9.77 8.85 9.70
CA HIS A 611 -8.85 7.74 9.53
C HIS A 611 -7.67 8.12 8.62
N TYR A 612 -6.46 7.75 9.03
CA TYR A 612 -5.26 7.85 8.19
C TYR A 612 -5.19 6.68 7.20
N GLU A 613 -5.25 6.98 5.90
CA GLU A 613 -5.15 5.99 4.82
C GLU A 613 -4.17 6.46 3.76
N THR A 614 -3.09 5.71 3.53
CA THR A 614 -2.16 5.95 2.41
C THR A 614 -1.68 7.42 2.34
N ARG A 615 -1.35 8.02 3.50
CA ARG A 615 -0.96 9.45 3.64
C ARG A 615 -2.07 10.46 3.31
N LYS A 616 -3.33 10.05 3.42
CA LYS A 616 -4.53 10.90 3.35
C LYS A 616 -5.35 10.75 4.63
N LEU A 617 -6.23 11.71 4.88
CA LEU A 617 -7.26 11.67 5.90
C LEU A 617 -8.59 11.36 5.21
N LYS A 618 -9.28 10.32 5.65
CA LYS A 618 -10.65 10.02 5.26
C LYS A 618 -11.57 10.16 6.45
N LYS A 619 -12.72 10.79 6.24
CA LYS A 619 -13.73 11.01 7.27
C LYS A 619 -14.87 10.01 7.09
N TYR A 620 -15.23 9.34 8.17
CA TYR A 620 -16.30 8.38 8.28
C TYR A 620 -17.34 8.89 9.27
N LYS A 621 -18.62 8.72 8.96
CA LYS A 621 -19.73 9.12 9.84
C LYS A 621 -20.00 8.03 10.85
N GLY A 622 -20.28 8.41 12.09
CA GLY A 622 -20.55 7.48 13.17
C GLY A 622 -19.38 7.30 14.11
N ASN A 623 -19.64 6.56 15.18
CA ASN A 623 -18.64 6.23 16.19
C ASN A 623 -17.71 5.12 15.69
N LEU A 624 -16.79 4.68 16.55
CA LEU A 624 -15.77 3.70 16.17
C LEU A 624 -16.39 2.38 15.67
N SER A 625 -17.48 1.89 16.28
CA SER A 625 -18.14 0.66 15.83
C SER A 625 -18.70 0.79 14.41
N LYS A 626 -19.35 1.91 14.09
CA LYS A 626 -19.87 2.19 12.73
C LYS A 626 -18.78 2.39 11.68
N PHE A 627 -17.59 2.80 12.09
CA PHE A 627 -16.44 2.89 11.21
C PHE A 627 -15.86 1.50 10.87
N VAL A 628 -16.00 0.55 11.79
CA VAL A 628 -15.53 -0.84 11.63
C VAL A 628 -16.55 -1.74 10.92
N GLU A 629 -17.83 -1.35 10.93
CA GLU A 629 -18.91 -1.91 10.07
C GLU A 629 -18.71 -1.55 8.59
#